data_AF-A0A7W7MYY1-F1
#
_entry.id   AF-A0A7W7MYY1-F1
#
_cell.length_a   1.000
_cell.length_b   1.000
_cell.length_c   1.000
_cell.angle_alpha   90.00
_cell.angle_beta   90.00
_cell.angle_gamma   90.00
#
_symmetry.space_group_name_H-M   'P 1'
#
loop_
_entity.id
_entity.type
_entity.pdbx_description
1 polymer ?
#
loop_
_entity_poly.entity_id
_entity_poly.type
_entity_poly.pdbx_seq_one_letter_code
_entity_poly.pdbx_strand_id
1 'polypeptide(L)'
;MKKPDRSLDRSVNELYDELTRLAKGGYQPITAAEFVSGRFNVPAGKYPVVLTFDDSSPDQFTLDAQGNPAPDTAVAIIQQVASENPGFRATATFFLVDDIFGMEDAQASAGLKWLLQHGYDVGNHTKSHPNLSGLSEKKVQDEIGALEDRVVQLSGANTATLAYPFGAVPGKEKWARKQDGRYSFEGIFLAGWRPSASPFDEEFDRWNIPRVRSEGKIKENDCTKFCSTAWLEHLDKNPAERYTSDGDPNTVTFPKTAEDRLAKEYRARARTY
;
A
#
# COMPACT_ATOMS: atom_id res chain seq x y z
N MET A 1 -11.93 7.73 -10.24
CA MET A 1 -13.05 8.57 -10.77
C MET A 1 -13.33 8.39 -12.28
N LYS A 2 -14.50 8.79 -12.80
CA LYS A 2 -14.81 8.76 -14.26
C LYS A 2 -13.99 9.76 -15.09
N LYS A 3 -13.64 10.91 -14.51
CA LYS A 3 -12.73 11.90 -15.08
C LYS A 3 -11.75 12.33 -13.99
N PRO A 4 -10.43 12.32 -14.25
CA PRO A 4 -9.43 12.91 -13.36
C PRO A 4 -9.70 14.41 -13.17
N ASP A 5 -9.65 14.90 -11.94
CA ASP A 5 -9.75 16.33 -11.62
C ASP A 5 -8.38 16.90 -11.22
N ARG A 6 -7.56 16.07 -10.57
CA ARG A 6 -6.19 16.38 -10.15
C ARG A 6 -5.18 15.62 -11.00
N SER A 7 -3.95 16.12 -11.04
CA SER A 7 -2.84 15.49 -11.76
C SER A 7 -2.46 14.10 -11.25
N LEU A 8 -2.86 13.77 -10.01
CA LEU A 8 -2.61 12.47 -9.37
C LEU A 8 -3.78 11.49 -9.54
N ASP A 9 -4.92 11.94 -10.04
CA ASP A 9 -6.09 11.08 -10.18
C ASP A 9 -5.91 10.11 -11.34
N ARG A 10 -6.39 8.88 -11.15
CA ARG A 10 -6.53 7.91 -12.23
C ARG A 10 -8.00 7.79 -12.61
N SER A 11 -8.27 7.80 -13.91
CA SER A 11 -9.60 7.42 -14.38
C SER A 11 -9.86 5.93 -14.09
N VAL A 12 -11.14 5.53 -14.09
CA VAL A 12 -11.55 4.12 -13.96
C VAL A 12 -10.81 3.23 -14.96
N ASN A 13 -10.76 3.63 -16.24
CA ASN A 13 -10.11 2.86 -17.29
C ASN A 13 -8.60 2.76 -17.08
N GLU A 14 -7.96 3.86 -16.66
CA GLU A 14 -6.53 3.86 -16.38
C GLU A 14 -6.14 2.96 -15.21
N LEU A 15 -6.95 2.95 -14.14
CA LEU A 15 -6.76 2.03 -13.03
C LEU A 15 -6.98 0.58 -13.47
N TYR A 16 -8.05 0.32 -14.22
CA TYR A 16 -8.35 -1.01 -14.76
C TYR A 16 -7.21 -1.54 -15.63
N ASP A 17 -6.69 -0.72 -16.56
CA ASP A 17 -5.61 -1.10 -17.46
C ASP A 17 -4.30 -1.38 -16.70
N GLU A 18 -3.98 -0.56 -15.70
CA GLU A 18 -2.79 -0.74 -14.86
C GLU A 18 -2.87 -2.03 -14.02
N LEU A 19 -3.99 -2.27 -13.35
CA LEU A 19 -4.21 -3.50 -12.57
C LEU A 19 -4.23 -4.74 -13.47
N THR A 20 -4.84 -4.65 -14.66
CA THR A 20 -4.83 -5.72 -15.65
C THR A 20 -3.41 -6.01 -16.15
N ARG A 21 -2.57 -4.97 -16.33
CA ARG A 21 -1.14 -5.16 -16.65
C ARG A 21 -0.42 -5.91 -15.55
N LEU A 22 -0.64 -5.55 -14.28
CA LEU A 22 -0.05 -6.26 -13.13
C LEU A 22 -0.49 -7.73 -13.11
N ALA A 23 -1.78 -8.00 -13.28
CA ALA A 23 -2.34 -9.35 -13.30
C ALA A 23 -1.71 -10.22 -14.40
N LYS A 24 -1.68 -9.72 -15.63
CA LYS A 24 -1.06 -10.41 -16.79
C LYS A 24 0.45 -10.55 -16.65
N GLY A 25 1.10 -9.61 -15.96
CA GLY A 25 2.54 -9.63 -15.66
C GLY A 25 2.95 -10.58 -14.54
N GLY A 26 2.01 -11.31 -13.93
CA GLY A 26 2.30 -12.27 -12.87
C GLY A 26 2.50 -11.64 -11.48
N TYR A 27 2.09 -10.38 -11.30
CA TYR A 27 2.08 -9.75 -9.99
C TYR A 27 0.90 -10.23 -9.14
N GLN A 28 1.13 -10.34 -7.84
CA GLN A 28 0.16 -10.78 -6.83
C GLN A 28 -0.01 -9.68 -5.78
N PRO A 29 -1.21 -9.08 -5.67
CA PRO A 29 -1.47 -8.10 -4.63
C PRO A 29 -1.33 -8.70 -3.23
N ILE A 30 -0.62 -7.98 -2.37
CA ILE A 30 -0.51 -8.19 -0.92
C ILE A 30 -0.79 -6.86 -0.21
N THR A 31 -1.16 -6.90 1.07
CA THR A 31 -1.37 -5.68 1.85
C THR A 31 -0.06 -5.06 2.32
N ALA A 32 -0.09 -3.78 2.69
CA ALA A 32 1.04 -3.11 3.33
C ALA A 32 1.42 -3.80 4.64
N ALA A 33 0.44 -4.23 5.45
CA ALA A 33 0.67 -5.00 6.66
C ALA A 33 1.37 -6.36 6.40
N GLU A 34 0.96 -7.10 5.37
CA GLU A 34 1.62 -8.34 4.93
C GLU A 34 3.07 -8.08 4.49
N PHE A 35 3.29 -7.00 3.74
CA PHE A 35 4.61 -6.59 3.26
C PHE A 35 5.57 -6.26 4.41
N VAL A 36 5.19 -5.36 5.33
CA VAL A 36 6.09 -4.91 6.42
C VAL A 36 6.36 -5.99 7.46
N SER A 37 5.43 -6.93 7.62
CA SER A 37 5.62 -8.09 8.51
C SER A 37 6.44 -9.21 7.87
N GLY A 38 6.67 -9.17 6.55
CA GLY A 38 7.34 -10.25 5.81
C GLY A 38 6.56 -11.57 5.82
N ARG A 39 5.24 -11.51 6.04
CA ARG A 39 4.33 -12.66 6.11
C ARG A 39 3.28 -12.54 5.03
N PHE A 40 3.55 -13.15 3.88
CA PHE A 40 2.63 -13.19 2.75
C PHE A 40 2.69 -14.56 2.07
N ASN A 41 1.55 -14.98 1.51
CA ASN A 41 1.42 -16.24 0.79
C ASN A 41 1.25 -15.94 -0.70
N VAL A 42 2.37 -15.80 -1.40
CA VAL A 42 2.39 -15.50 -2.84
C VAL A 42 2.73 -16.80 -3.59
N PRO A 43 1.95 -17.23 -4.60
CA PRO A 43 2.20 -18.47 -5.32
C PRO A 43 3.59 -18.53 -5.99
N ALA A 44 4.08 -19.74 -6.22
CA ALA A 44 5.36 -19.97 -6.89
C ALA A 44 5.41 -19.26 -8.26
N GLY A 45 6.51 -18.57 -8.54
CA GLY A 45 6.73 -17.83 -9.78
C GLY A 45 5.97 -16.50 -9.89
N LYS A 46 5.25 -16.07 -8.85
CA LYS A 46 4.56 -14.77 -8.80
C LYS A 46 5.38 -13.72 -8.05
N TYR A 47 5.06 -12.46 -8.33
CA TYR A 47 5.77 -11.29 -7.81
C TYR A 47 4.85 -10.49 -6.86
N PRO A 48 5.17 -10.33 -5.57
CA PRO A 48 4.35 -9.51 -4.68
C PRO A 48 4.28 -8.05 -5.17
N VAL A 49 3.12 -7.43 -5.07
CA VAL A 49 2.91 -6.00 -5.28
C VAL A 49 2.00 -5.45 -4.19
N VAL A 50 2.33 -4.29 -3.62
CA VAL A 50 1.46 -3.60 -2.66
C VAL A 50 0.69 -2.52 -3.39
N LEU A 51 -0.65 -2.61 -3.38
CA LEU A 51 -1.53 -1.57 -3.90
C LEU A 51 -1.91 -0.64 -2.74
N THR A 52 -1.56 0.64 -2.82
CA THR A 52 -1.86 1.63 -1.77
C THR A 52 -2.66 2.80 -2.33
N PHE A 53 -3.69 3.22 -1.61
CA PHE A 53 -4.49 4.40 -1.93
C PHE A 53 -4.46 5.36 -0.73
N ASP A 54 -4.15 6.63 -0.97
CA ASP A 54 -4.01 7.65 0.08
C ASP A 54 -5.25 8.53 0.13
N ASP A 55 -5.51 9.17 1.27
CA ASP A 55 -6.56 10.18 1.52
C ASP A 55 -7.99 9.66 1.65
N SER A 56 -8.21 8.35 1.54
CA SER A 56 -9.55 7.74 1.70
C SER A 56 -10.67 8.50 0.99
N SER A 57 -10.49 8.88 -0.28
CA SER A 57 -11.52 9.63 -1.01
C SER A 57 -12.72 8.75 -1.40
N PRO A 58 -13.94 9.29 -1.57
CA PRO A 58 -15.15 8.49 -1.86
C PRO A 58 -15.05 7.62 -3.13
N ASP A 59 -14.22 8.00 -4.10
CA ASP A 59 -14.01 7.23 -5.31
C ASP A 59 -13.06 6.03 -5.12
N GLN A 60 -12.43 5.90 -3.97
CA GLN A 60 -11.66 4.71 -3.60
C GLN A 60 -12.59 3.59 -3.14
N PHE A 61 -13.56 3.92 -2.29
CA PHE A 61 -14.47 2.94 -1.73
C PHE A 61 -15.74 3.58 -1.18
N THR A 62 -16.89 3.07 -1.62
CA THR A 62 -18.18 3.23 -0.94
C THR A 62 -18.98 1.94 -1.08
N LEU A 63 -20.02 1.77 -0.26
CA LEU A 63 -20.97 0.65 -0.39
C LEU A 63 -22.28 1.14 -1.02
N ASP A 64 -22.84 0.34 -1.93
CA ASP A 64 -24.18 0.54 -2.47
C ASP A 64 -25.28 0.09 -1.48
N ALA A 65 -26.55 0.24 -1.87
CA ALA A 65 -27.69 -0.14 -1.04
C ALA A 65 -27.78 -1.66 -0.77
N GLN A 66 -27.04 -2.49 -1.52
CA GLN A 66 -26.97 -3.93 -1.36
C GLN A 66 -25.75 -4.36 -0.52
N GLY A 67 -24.91 -3.42 -0.10
CA GLY A 67 -23.69 -3.70 0.65
C GLY A 67 -22.52 -4.20 -0.21
N ASN A 68 -22.57 -3.98 -1.53
CA ASN A 68 -21.45 -4.24 -2.42
C ASN A 68 -20.64 -2.96 -2.65
N PRO A 69 -19.36 -3.06 -3.04
CA PRO A 69 -18.60 -1.89 -3.48
C PRO A 69 -19.34 -1.17 -4.60
N ALA A 70 -19.56 0.13 -4.41
CA ALA A 70 -20.26 0.94 -5.40
C ALA A 70 -19.49 0.92 -6.74
N PRO A 71 -20.19 0.95 -7.89
CA PRO A 71 -19.55 1.00 -9.20
C PRO A 71 -18.55 2.15 -9.32
N ASP A 72 -17.56 1.97 -10.19
CA ASP A 72 -16.52 2.98 -10.49
C ASP A 72 -15.59 3.33 -9.30
N THR A 73 -15.73 2.67 -8.15
CA THR A 73 -14.78 2.79 -7.03
C THR A 73 -13.53 1.95 -7.25
N ALA A 74 -12.39 2.33 -6.66
CA ALA A 74 -11.16 1.55 -6.76
C ALA A 74 -11.34 0.09 -6.30
N VAL A 75 -12.09 -0.14 -5.22
CA VAL A 75 -12.42 -1.50 -4.75
C VAL A 75 -13.21 -2.29 -5.81
N ALA A 76 -14.24 -1.70 -6.43
CA ALA A 76 -15.00 -2.37 -7.48
C ALA A 76 -14.12 -2.75 -8.68
N ILE A 77 -13.19 -1.87 -9.07
CA ILE A 77 -12.25 -2.15 -10.18
C ILE A 77 -11.23 -3.23 -9.80
N ILE A 78 -10.70 -3.22 -8.58
CA ILE A 78 -9.82 -4.29 -8.08
C ILE A 78 -10.55 -5.65 -8.12
N GLN A 79 -11.81 -5.70 -7.68
CA GLN A 79 -12.63 -6.90 -7.71
C GLN A 79 -12.92 -7.37 -9.13
N GLN A 80 -13.22 -6.44 -10.03
CA GLN A 80 -13.43 -6.74 -11.44
C GLN A 80 -12.18 -7.40 -12.04
N VAL A 81 -11.01 -6.79 -11.90
CA VAL A 81 -9.74 -7.32 -12.45
C VAL A 81 -9.41 -8.68 -11.84
N ALA A 82 -9.61 -8.86 -10.54
CA ALA A 82 -9.44 -10.15 -9.88
C ALA A 82 -10.37 -11.24 -10.43
N SER A 83 -11.64 -10.91 -10.70
CA SER A 83 -12.60 -11.85 -11.28
C SER A 83 -12.25 -12.26 -12.72
N GLU A 84 -11.68 -11.34 -13.50
CA GLU A 84 -11.28 -11.55 -14.89
C GLU A 84 -9.91 -12.23 -15.04
N ASN A 85 -9.09 -12.25 -13.97
CA ASN A 85 -7.74 -12.78 -13.98
C ASN A 85 -7.52 -13.74 -12.78
N PRO A 86 -7.94 -15.02 -12.88
CA PRO A 86 -7.77 -16.00 -11.81
C PRO A 86 -6.33 -16.05 -11.30
N GLY A 87 -6.18 -15.88 -9.99
CA GLY A 87 -4.88 -15.77 -9.32
C GLY A 87 -4.52 -14.35 -8.90
N PHE A 88 -5.09 -13.30 -9.50
CA PHE A 88 -4.94 -11.93 -9.00
C PHE A 88 -5.84 -11.73 -7.78
N ARG A 89 -5.25 -11.54 -6.59
CA ARG A 89 -6.00 -11.35 -5.35
C ARG A 89 -6.61 -9.95 -5.32
N ALA A 90 -7.91 -9.86 -5.03
CA ALA A 90 -8.57 -8.59 -4.74
C ALA A 90 -8.17 -8.10 -3.34
N THR A 91 -7.10 -7.31 -3.24
CA THR A 91 -6.70 -6.64 -2.00
C THR A 91 -5.92 -5.35 -2.29
N ALA A 92 -5.90 -4.45 -1.33
CA ALA A 92 -5.15 -3.20 -1.29
C ALA A 92 -5.10 -2.67 0.15
N THR A 93 -4.25 -1.67 0.40
CA THR A 93 -4.24 -0.89 1.63
C THR A 93 -4.76 0.53 1.36
N PHE A 94 -5.70 1.00 2.19
CA PHE A 94 -6.20 2.38 2.15
C PHE A 94 -5.63 3.17 3.34
N PHE A 95 -4.80 4.18 3.07
CA PHE A 95 -4.28 5.10 4.08
C PHE A 95 -5.30 6.20 4.33
N LEU A 96 -5.90 6.18 5.52
CA LEU A 96 -7.09 6.96 5.87
C LEU A 96 -6.73 8.34 6.41
N VAL A 97 -7.60 9.32 6.19
CA VAL A 97 -7.63 10.59 6.93
C VAL A 97 -8.94 10.68 7.75
N ASP A 98 -9.21 11.80 8.43
CA ASP A 98 -10.41 11.93 9.28
C ASP A 98 -11.73 11.84 8.47
N ASP A 99 -11.72 12.32 7.23
CA ASP A 99 -12.84 12.22 6.28
C ASP A 99 -12.81 10.87 5.55
N ILE A 100 -13.19 9.81 6.28
CA ILE A 100 -13.11 8.43 5.81
C ILE A 100 -14.15 8.19 4.70
N PHE A 101 -13.70 8.18 3.45
CA PHE A 101 -14.50 7.93 2.24
C PHE A 101 -15.70 8.87 2.05
N GLY A 102 -15.66 10.06 2.68
CA GLY A 102 -16.80 10.99 2.69
C GLY A 102 -18.04 10.40 3.38
N MET A 103 -17.86 9.45 4.29
CA MET A 103 -18.94 8.73 4.96
C MET A 103 -19.20 9.28 6.37
N GLU A 104 -20.48 9.27 6.75
CA GLU A 104 -20.87 9.43 8.15
C GLU A 104 -20.43 8.22 8.99
N ASP A 105 -20.27 8.39 10.30
CA ASP A 105 -19.67 7.38 11.20
C ASP A 105 -20.29 5.98 11.10
N ALA A 106 -21.62 5.88 10.96
CA ALA A 106 -22.29 4.59 10.83
C ALA A 106 -21.90 3.87 9.52
N GLN A 107 -21.79 4.63 8.42
CA GLN A 107 -21.37 4.13 7.12
C GLN A 107 -19.87 3.82 7.11
N ALA A 108 -19.05 4.69 7.68
CA ALA A 108 -17.60 4.48 7.82
C ALA A 108 -17.31 3.22 8.66
N SER A 109 -18.02 3.01 9.77
CA SER A 109 -17.89 1.78 10.58
C SER A 109 -18.23 0.53 9.78
N ALA A 110 -19.34 0.54 9.03
CA ALA A 110 -19.72 -0.58 8.18
C ALA A 110 -18.69 -0.82 7.06
N GLY A 111 -18.22 0.25 6.42
CA GLY A 111 -17.25 0.21 5.33
C GLY A 111 -15.88 -0.32 5.77
N LEU A 112 -15.33 0.18 6.88
CA LEU A 112 -14.04 -0.29 7.41
C LEU A 112 -14.11 -1.78 7.79
N LYS A 113 -15.19 -2.20 8.47
CA LYS A 113 -15.39 -3.62 8.80
C LYS A 113 -15.52 -4.47 7.53
N TRP A 114 -16.21 -3.96 6.50
CA TRP A 114 -16.32 -4.64 5.22
C TRP A 114 -14.93 -4.83 4.58
N LEU A 115 -14.10 -3.78 4.50
CA LEU A 115 -12.74 -3.86 3.94
C LEU A 115 -11.91 -4.94 4.64
N LEU A 116 -11.87 -4.90 5.97
CA LEU A 116 -11.11 -5.85 6.79
C LEU A 116 -11.61 -7.29 6.61
N GLN A 117 -12.93 -7.49 6.57
CA GLN A 117 -13.54 -8.82 6.38
C GLN A 117 -13.30 -9.39 4.97
N HIS A 118 -13.12 -8.53 3.96
CA HIS A 118 -12.89 -8.93 2.58
C HIS A 118 -11.40 -8.96 2.20
N GLY A 119 -10.51 -8.91 3.19
CA GLY A 119 -9.07 -9.10 3.01
C GLY A 119 -8.32 -7.88 2.49
N TYR A 120 -8.92 -6.69 2.56
CA TYR A 120 -8.25 -5.40 2.40
C TYR A 120 -7.67 -4.94 3.75
N ASP A 121 -6.74 -3.99 3.66
CA ASP A 121 -6.05 -3.40 4.81
C ASP A 121 -6.31 -1.90 4.89
N VAL A 122 -6.18 -1.34 6.09
CA VAL A 122 -6.31 0.09 6.35
C VAL A 122 -5.10 0.59 7.13
N GLY A 123 -4.54 1.70 6.67
CA GLY A 123 -3.39 2.35 7.27
C GLY A 123 -3.73 3.75 7.77
N ASN A 124 -2.88 4.30 8.62
CA ASN A 124 -2.99 5.66 9.12
C ASN A 124 -2.41 6.64 8.08
N HIS A 125 -3.07 7.76 7.81
CA HIS A 125 -2.52 8.87 7.02
C HIS A 125 -2.59 10.21 7.76
N THR A 126 -2.58 10.16 9.09
CA THR A 126 -2.82 11.27 10.01
C THR A 126 -4.23 11.85 9.92
N LYS A 127 -4.67 12.54 10.97
CA LYS A 127 -6.02 13.12 11.01
C LYS A 127 -6.24 14.16 9.92
N SER A 128 -5.42 15.20 9.88
CA SER A 128 -5.64 16.39 9.04
C SER A 128 -4.71 16.50 7.84
N HIS A 129 -3.94 15.45 7.55
CA HIS A 129 -2.95 15.41 6.47
C HIS A 129 -1.94 16.59 6.49
N PRO A 130 -1.33 16.96 7.64
CA PRO A 130 -0.36 18.05 7.68
C PRO A 130 1.02 17.57 7.24
N ASN A 131 1.85 18.49 6.76
CA ASN A 131 3.27 18.23 6.60
C ASN A 131 3.94 18.06 7.99
N LEU A 132 4.39 16.84 8.30
CA LEU A 132 4.95 16.51 9.61
C LEU A 132 6.35 17.06 9.86
N SER A 133 7.11 17.43 8.82
CA SER A 133 8.51 17.86 8.96
C SER A 133 8.66 19.14 9.79
N GLY A 134 7.62 19.98 9.81
CA GLY A 134 7.58 21.24 10.56
C GLY A 134 6.92 21.14 11.95
N LEU A 135 6.47 19.96 12.36
CA LEU A 135 5.71 19.78 13.59
C LEU A 135 6.59 19.35 14.78
N SER A 136 6.15 19.69 15.99
CA SER A 136 6.74 19.16 17.22
C SER A 136 6.31 17.71 17.45
N GLU A 137 7.06 16.96 18.26
CA GLU A 137 6.73 15.57 18.66
C GLU A 137 5.28 15.42 19.11
N LYS A 138 4.82 16.31 20.01
CA LYS A 138 3.44 16.31 20.49
C LYS A 138 2.43 16.45 19.36
N LYS A 139 2.64 17.37 18.42
CA LYS A 139 1.72 17.58 17.29
C LYS A 139 1.71 16.38 16.33
N VAL A 140 2.88 15.78 16.08
CA VAL A 140 2.98 14.54 15.28
C VAL A 140 2.17 13.41 15.92
N GLN A 141 2.34 13.18 17.23
CA GLN A 141 1.62 12.14 17.96
C GLN A 141 0.13 12.44 18.09
N ASP A 142 -0.25 13.69 18.27
CA ASP A 142 -1.66 14.11 18.33
C ASP A 142 -2.36 13.86 16.98
N GLU A 143 -1.73 14.19 15.84
CA GLU A 143 -2.28 13.96 14.49
C GLU A 143 -2.43 12.48 14.15
N ILE A 144 -1.40 11.67 14.43
CA ILE A 144 -1.42 10.23 14.16
C ILE A 144 -2.42 9.54 15.08
N GLY A 145 -2.30 9.79 16.39
CA GLY A 145 -3.09 9.09 17.38
C GLY A 145 -4.57 9.49 17.34
N ALA A 146 -4.92 10.72 16.97
CA ALA A 146 -6.33 11.10 16.87
C ALA A 146 -7.05 10.36 15.73
N LEU A 147 -6.36 10.11 14.61
CA LEU A 147 -6.89 9.24 13.58
C LEU A 147 -6.94 7.78 14.06
N GLU A 148 -5.91 7.31 14.77
CA GLU A 148 -5.90 5.93 15.27
C GLU A 148 -7.10 5.65 16.20
N ASP A 149 -7.37 6.55 17.15
CA ASP A 149 -8.50 6.42 18.06
C ASP A 149 -9.82 6.31 17.28
N ARG A 150 -9.98 7.11 16.22
CA ARG A 150 -11.15 7.07 15.34
C ARG A 150 -11.26 5.75 14.58
N VAL A 151 -10.17 5.27 14.01
CA VAL A 151 -10.15 3.99 13.28
C VAL A 151 -10.47 2.82 14.22
N VAL A 152 -9.90 2.80 15.42
CA VAL A 152 -10.21 1.79 16.45
C VAL A 152 -11.68 1.87 16.86
N GLN A 153 -12.23 3.07 17.08
CA GLN A 153 -13.63 3.26 17.43
C GLN A 153 -14.57 2.70 16.34
N LEU A 154 -14.27 2.93 15.07
CA LEU A 154 -15.14 2.56 13.95
C LEU A 154 -14.98 1.09 13.53
N SER A 155 -13.74 0.59 13.50
CA SER A 155 -13.40 -0.74 12.98
C SER A 155 -13.20 -1.79 14.07
N GLY A 156 -12.79 -1.40 15.27
CA GLY A 156 -12.34 -2.30 16.33
C GLY A 156 -10.90 -2.80 16.18
N ALA A 157 -10.13 -2.27 15.21
CA ALA A 157 -8.76 -2.68 14.94
C ALA A 157 -7.80 -1.48 14.91
N ASN A 158 -6.54 -1.71 15.30
CA ASN A 158 -5.45 -0.77 15.08
C ASN A 158 -4.88 -0.97 13.67
N THR A 159 -4.35 0.11 13.10
CA THR A 159 -3.61 0.07 11.84
C THR A 159 -2.17 -0.38 12.09
N ALA A 160 -1.64 -1.22 11.18
CA ALA A 160 -0.27 -1.71 11.27
C ALA A 160 0.74 -0.76 10.57
N THR A 161 0.25 0.12 9.71
CA THR A 161 1.09 0.93 8.83
C THR A 161 0.64 2.39 8.80
N LEU A 162 1.59 3.29 8.54
CA LEU A 162 1.37 4.71 8.32
C LEU A 162 1.91 5.10 6.94
N ALA A 163 1.26 6.00 6.24
CA ALA A 163 1.88 6.75 5.15
C ALA A 163 2.12 8.19 5.62
N TYR A 164 3.31 8.74 5.39
CA TYR A 164 3.55 10.15 5.69
C TYR A 164 2.83 11.05 4.67
N PRO A 165 2.02 12.04 5.11
CA PRO A 165 1.50 13.07 4.23
C PRO A 165 2.63 13.70 3.41
N PHE A 166 2.45 13.75 2.08
CA PHE A 166 3.45 14.24 1.12
C PHE A 166 4.81 13.49 1.13
N GLY A 167 4.93 12.36 1.83
CA GLY A 167 6.21 11.71 2.11
C GLY A 167 7.12 12.50 3.06
N ALA A 168 6.56 13.46 3.80
CA ALA A 168 7.33 14.35 4.66
C ALA A 168 7.58 13.74 6.04
N VAL A 169 8.79 13.24 6.25
CA VAL A 169 9.23 12.66 7.52
C VAL A 169 9.31 13.75 8.60
N PRO A 170 8.81 13.51 9.84
CA PRO A 170 8.96 14.46 10.93
C PRO A 170 10.43 14.71 11.28
N GLY A 171 10.72 15.81 11.99
CA GLY A 171 12.11 16.15 12.37
C GLY A 171 12.87 15.04 13.10
N LYS A 172 12.15 14.11 13.76
CA LYS A 172 12.67 12.80 14.14
C LYS A 172 11.65 11.73 13.77
N GLU A 173 12.03 10.83 12.88
CA GLU A 173 11.19 9.72 12.39
C GLU A 173 10.57 8.89 13.54
N LYS A 174 11.32 8.66 14.63
CA LYS A 174 10.84 7.93 15.82
C LYS A 174 9.58 8.53 16.48
N TRP A 175 9.29 9.81 16.27
CA TRP A 175 8.08 10.45 16.79
C TRP A 175 6.80 9.85 16.20
N ALA A 176 6.88 9.30 14.99
CA ALA A 176 5.75 8.70 14.31
C ALA A 176 5.62 7.19 14.53
N ARG A 177 6.68 6.49 14.97
CA ARG A 177 6.69 5.02 15.02
C ARG A 177 5.68 4.44 16.00
N LYS A 178 5.59 5.02 17.19
CA LYS A 178 4.69 4.53 18.26
C LYS A 178 4.36 5.61 19.28
N GLN A 179 3.21 5.44 19.93
CA GLN A 179 2.84 6.08 21.18
C GLN A 179 2.25 5.00 22.08
N ASP A 180 2.90 4.75 23.23
CA ASP A 180 2.54 3.64 24.12
C ASP A 180 1.05 3.72 24.50
N GLY A 181 0.35 2.59 24.37
CA GLY A 181 -1.09 2.49 24.66
C GLY A 181 -2.03 3.07 23.59
N ARG A 182 -1.50 3.62 22.48
CA ARG A 182 -2.33 4.23 21.42
C ARG A 182 -2.05 3.66 20.03
N TYR A 183 -0.80 3.61 19.59
CA TYR A 183 -0.42 3.00 18.30
C TYR A 183 1.03 2.51 18.31
N SER A 184 1.33 1.54 17.43
CA SER A 184 2.67 1.04 17.19
C SER A 184 2.76 0.46 15.78
N PHE A 185 3.33 1.22 14.84
CA PHE A 185 3.41 0.78 13.45
C PHE A 185 4.53 -0.25 13.23
N GLU A 186 4.28 -1.16 12.29
CA GLU A 186 5.25 -2.15 11.82
C GLU A 186 6.07 -1.65 10.62
N GLY A 187 5.55 -0.65 9.88
CA GLY A 187 6.29 0.10 8.88
C GLY A 187 5.59 1.38 8.42
N ILE A 188 6.36 2.31 7.84
CA ILE A 188 5.91 3.64 7.45
C ILE A 188 6.36 3.95 6.02
N PHE A 189 5.43 4.46 5.20
CA PHE A 189 5.61 4.68 3.76
C PHE A 189 5.85 6.15 3.43
N LEU A 190 6.77 6.40 2.49
CA LEU A 190 7.06 7.69 1.86
C LEU A 190 6.14 7.94 0.65
N ALA A 191 6.41 9.01 -0.10
CA ALA A 191 5.78 9.29 -1.39
C ALA A 191 6.45 8.54 -2.57
N GLY A 192 6.02 8.85 -3.79
CA GLY A 192 6.49 8.21 -5.02
C GLY A 192 7.94 8.55 -5.40
N TRP A 193 8.75 7.51 -5.61
CA TRP A 193 10.12 7.57 -6.15
C TRP A 193 10.51 6.28 -6.88
N ARG A 194 10.61 5.16 -6.17
CA ARG A 194 11.14 3.87 -6.64
C ARG A 194 10.48 2.68 -5.93
N PRO A 195 10.55 1.46 -6.49
CA PRO A 195 10.18 0.25 -5.78
C PRO A 195 10.94 0.14 -4.45
N SER A 196 10.27 -0.39 -3.43
CA SER A 196 10.91 -0.73 -2.17
C SER A 196 11.95 -1.83 -2.35
N ALA A 197 12.97 -1.82 -1.48
CA ALA A 197 13.74 -3.01 -1.21
C ALA A 197 12.82 -4.12 -0.66
N SER A 198 13.24 -5.38 -0.80
CA SER A 198 12.57 -6.52 -0.19
C SER A 198 12.49 -6.33 1.33
N PRO A 199 11.41 -6.73 2.01
CA PRO A 199 11.33 -6.65 3.47
C PRO A 199 12.34 -7.57 4.18
N PHE A 200 13.01 -8.43 3.42
CA PHE A 200 14.05 -9.34 3.88
C PHE A 200 15.48 -8.86 3.59
N ASP A 201 15.63 -7.72 2.92
CA ASP A 201 16.91 -7.11 2.60
C ASP A 201 17.48 -6.41 3.84
N GLU A 202 18.80 -6.45 4.05
CA GLU A 202 19.48 -5.79 5.16
C GLU A 202 19.37 -4.26 5.09
N GLU A 203 19.21 -3.70 3.89
CA GLU A 203 19.01 -2.27 3.66
C GLU A 203 17.54 -1.85 3.75
N PHE A 204 16.62 -2.76 4.11
CA PHE A 204 15.20 -2.42 4.23
C PHE A 204 14.93 -1.46 5.38
N ASP A 205 14.78 -0.18 5.04
CA ASP A 205 14.30 0.84 5.96
C ASP A 205 12.77 0.80 6.08
N ARG A 206 12.28 0.00 7.03
CA ARG A 206 10.84 -0.13 7.31
C ARG A 206 10.17 1.16 7.74
N TRP A 207 10.91 2.21 8.09
CA TRP A 207 10.32 3.48 8.53
C TRP A 207 10.30 4.55 7.44
N ASN A 208 10.93 4.27 6.29
CA ASN A 208 10.99 5.16 5.14
C ASN A 208 10.80 4.35 3.85
N ILE A 209 9.73 3.56 3.76
CA ILE A 209 9.47 2.65 2.64
C ILE A 209 9.11 3.47 1.40
N PRO A 210 9.93 3.48 0.33
CA PRO A 210 9.60 4.23 -0.87
C PRO A 210 8.45 3.56 -1.61
N ARG A 211 7.64 4.38 -2.28
CA ARG A 211 6.55 3.90 -3.15
C ARG A 211 6.81 4.30 -4.59
N VAL A 212 5.99 3.81 -5.49
CA VAL A 212 5.94 4.26 -6.88
C VAL A 212 4.63 5.00 -7.08
N ARG A 213 4.69 6.19 -7.71
CA ARG A 213 3.47 6.91 -8.07
C ARG A 213 2.77 6.16 -9.20
N SER A 214 1.48 5.83 -9.01
CA SER A 214 0.62 5.36 -10.10
C SER A 214 0.43 6.50 -11.09
N GLU A 215 0.97 6.34 -12.29
CA GLU A 215 0.89 7.36 -13.33
C GLU A 215 1.16 6.72 -14.70
N GLY A 216 0.33 7.12 -15.68
CA GLY A 216 0.55 6.81 -17.09
C GLY A 216 1.47 7.84 -17.76
N LYS A 217 1.80 7.64 -19.04
CA LYS A 217 2.48 8.66 -19.84
C LYS A 217 1.48 9.79 -20.16
N ILE A 218 1.52 10.88 -19.39
CA ILE A 218 0.72 12.09 -19.65
C ILE A 218 1.56 13.15 -20.37
N LYS A 219 0.92 14.16 -20.98
CA LYS A 219 1.64 15.17 -21.78
C LYS A 219 2.50 16.10 -20.91
N GLU A 220 2.05 16.34 -19.69
CA GLU A 220 2.64 17.24 -18.69
C GLU A 220 3.77 16.58 -17.90
N ASN A 221 3.80 15.26 -17.91
CA ASN A 221 4.81 14.42 -17.30
C ASN A 221 4.91 13.13 -18.12
N ASP A 222 5.97 13.05 -18.91
CA ASP A 222 6.20 11.97 -19.85
C ASP A 222 6.40 10.59 -19.19
N CYS A 223 6.41 10.53 -17.85
CA CYS A 223 6.51 9.30 -17.08
C CYS A 223 7.70 8.47 -17.61
N THR A 224 8.81 9.16 -17.92
CA THR A 224 10.04 8.53 -18.39
C THR A 224 10.87 7.97 -17.24
N LYS A 225 10.71 8.52 -16.04
CA LYS A 225 11.41 8.11 -14.81
C LYS A 225 10.46 8.20 -13.62
N PHE A 226 10.54 7.23 -12.72
CA PHE A 226 9.92 7.23 -11.37
C PHE A 226 8.41 6.96 -11.24
N CYS A 227 7.65 6.92 -12.34
CA CYS A 227 6.25 6.48 -12.34
C CYS A 227 6.09 4.95 -12.50
N SER A 228 4.89 4.43 -12.24
CA SER A 228 4.57 3.01 -12.36
C SER A 228 4.78 2.45 -13.76
N THR A 229 4.38 3.16 -14.82
CA THR A 229 4.59 2.67 -16.19
C THR A 229 6.07 2.46 -16.50
N ALA A 230 6.93 3.43 -16.16
CA ALA A 230 8.37 3.33 -16.37
C ALA A 230 9.01 2.22 -15.52
N TRP A 231 8.64 2.10 -14.26
CA TRP A 231 9.17 1.04 -13.39
C TRP A 231 8.77 -0.35 -13.85
N LEU A 232 7.52 -0.53 -14.29
CA LEU A 232 7.09 -1.81 -14.85
C LEU A 232 7.83 -2.12 -16.17
N GLU A 233 8.02 -1.14 -17.05
CA GLU A 233 8.83 -1.31 -18.28
C GLU A 233 10.31 -1.65 -17.96
N HIS A 234 10.88 -1.07 -16.90
CA HIS A 234 12.23 -1.38 -16.43
C HIS A 234 12.32 -2.81 -15.90
N LEU A 235 11.37 -3.23 -15.06
CA LEU A 235 11.32 -4.59 -14.50
C LEU A 235 11.05 -5.65 -15.59
N ASP A 236 10.33 -5.30 -16.66
CA ASP A 236 10.15 -6.17 -17.83
C ASP A 236 11.50 -6.45 -18.52
N LYS A 237 12.40 -5.47 -18.57
CA LYS A 237 13.75 -5.60 -19.14
C LYS A 237 14.77 -6.18 -18.17
N ASN A 238 14.52 -6.07 -16.86
CA ASN A 238 15.40 -6.51 -15.79
C ASN A 238 14.65 -7.45 -14.82
N PRO A 239 14.16 -8.62 -15.29
CA PRO A 239 13.28 -9.48 -14.49
C PRO A 239 13.94 -10.02 -13.21
N ALA A 240 15.28 -10.09 -13.17
CA ALA A 240 16.04 -10.50 -11.98
C ALA A 240 15.95 -9.51 -10.80
N GLU A 241 15.47 -8.28 -11.03
CA GLU A 241 15.22 -7.30 -9.96
C GLU A 241 13.89 -7.56 -9.22
N ARG A 242 13.00 -8.41 -9.75
CA ARG A 242 11.76 -8.77 -9.08
C ARG A 242 12.00 -9.82 -7.99
N TYR A 243 11.39 -9.62 -6.82
CA TYR A 243 11.22 -10.72 -5.88
C TYR A 243 10.31 -11.77 -6.51
N THR A 244 10.78 -13.01 -6.61
CA THR A 244 10.03 -14.15 -7.17
C THR A 244 9.76 -15.17 -6.08
N SER A 245 8.49 -15.38 -5.71
CA SER A 245 8.11 -16.34 -4.68
C SER A 245 8.36 -17.79 -5.13
N ASP A 246 8.73 -18.68 -4.22
CA ASP A 246 8.73 -20.14 -4.44
C ASP A 246 7.40 -20.81 -4.02
N GLY A 247 6.45 -20.03 -3.47
CA GLY A 247 5.15 -20.52 -3.03
C GLY A 247 5.10 -21.04 -1.59
N ASP A 248 6.21 -21.02 -0.84
CA ASP A 248 6.24 -21.42 0.57
C ASP A 248 6.28 -20.18 1.48
N PRO A 249 5.21 -19.86 2.23
CA PRO A 249 5.19 -18.67 3.08
C PRO A 249 6.22 -18.70 4.22
N ASN A 250 6.84 -19.86 4.49
CA ASN A 250 7.86 -20.01 5.52
C ASN A 250 9.28 -19.75 5.00
N THR A 251 9.45 -19.47 3.71
CA THR A 251 10.77 -19.27 3.11
C THR A 251 10.96 -17.81 2.71
N VAL A 252 12.21 -17.48 2.37
CA VAL A 252 12.59 -16.20 1.77
C VAL A 252 13.41 -16.52 0.54
N THR A 253 12.91 -16.12 -0.63
CA THR A 253 13.59 -16.35 -1.90
C THR A 253 14.40 -15.14 -2.34
N PHE A 254 15.58 -15.39 -2.92
CA PHE A 254 16.45 -14.33 -3.43
C PHE A 254 17.42 -14.91 -4.47
N PRO A 255 17.90 -14.10 -5.44
CA PRO A 255 18.92 -14.55 -6.37
C PRO A 255 20.23 -14.77 -5.62
N LYS A 256 20.98 -15.83 -5.95
CA LYS A 256 22.26 -16.13 -5.27
C LYS A 256 23.24 -14.94 -5.21
N THR A 257 23.22 -14.07 -6.23
CA THR A 257 24.05 -12.86 -6.28
C THR A 257 23.69 -11.79 -5.24
N ALA A 258 22.55 -11.92 -4.55
CA ALA A 258 22.09 -11.01 -3.50
C ALA A 258 22.23 -11.61 -2.08
N GLU A 259 22.96 -12.72 -1.91
CA GLU A 259 23.13 -13.41 -0.62
C GLU A 259 23.66 -12.49 0.48
N ASP A 260 24.61 -11.60 0.15
CA ASP A 260 25.18 -10.66 1.12
C ASP A 260 24.15 -9.65 1.63
N ARG A 261 23.12 -9.33 0.83
CA ARG A 261 22.05 -8.41 1.20
C ARG A 261 20.93 -9.06 2.00
N LEU A 262 20.92 -10.39 2.19
CA LEU A 262 19.90 -11.04 3.00
C LEU A 262 20.12 -10.73 4.49
N ALA A 263 19.13 -10.08 5.11
CA ALA A 263 19.20 -9.75 6.53
C ALA A 263 19.40 -11.01 7.38
N LYS A 264 20.26 -10.92 8.39
CA LYS A 264 20.73 -12.07 9.19
C LYS A 264 19.61 -12.92 9.77
N GLU A 265 18.52 -12.27 10.18
CA GLU A 265 17.34 -12.91 10.78
C GLU A 265 16.57 -13.84 9.82
N TYR A 266 16.68 -13.63 8.50
CA TYR A 266 15.98 -14.46 7.50
C TYR A 266 16.82 -15.59 6.93
N ARG A 267 18.11 -15.69 7.27
CA ARG A 267 19.03 -16.70 6.69
C ARG A 267 18.60 -18.14 6.95
N ALA A 268 17.91 -18.42 8.04
CA ALA A 268 17.38 -19.76 8.33
C ALA A 268 16.20 -20.17 7.41
N ARG A 269 15.56 -19.19 6.75
CA ARG A 269 14.42 -19.37 5.83
C ARG A 269 14.84 -19.25 4.35
N ALA A 270 16.12 -18.97 4.10
CA ALA A 270 16.71 -18.66 2.81
C ALA A 270 16.55 -19.81 1.79
N ARG A 271 16.04 -19.49 0.59
CA ARG A 271 16.09 -20.35 -0.59
C ARG A 271 16.60 -19.56 -1.79
N THR A 272 17.71 -20.01 -2.36
CA THR A 272 18.30 -19.37 -3.54
C THR A 272 17.69 -19.92 -4.83
N TYR A 273 17.64 -19.07 -5.84
CA TYR A 273 17.44 -19.43 -7.24
C TYR A 273 18.49 -18.79 -8.13
#